data_AF-A0A060QMR7-F1
#
_entry.id   AF-A0A060QMR7-F1
#
_cell.length_a   1.000
_cell.length_b   1.000
_cell.length_c   1.000
_cell.angle_alpha   90.00
_cell.angle_beta   90.00
_cell.angle_gamma   90.00
#
_symmetry.space_group_name_H-M   'P 1'
#
loop_
_entity.id
_entity.type
_entity.pdbx_description
1 polymer ?
#
loop_
_entity_poly.entity_id
_entity_poly.type
_entity_poly.pdbx_seq_one_letter_code
_entity_poly.pdbx_strand_id
1 'polypeptide(L)'
;MERNNTNLVSLATYNQAKGRDYKAMAQLVITQRYFISNVIIPFFDKLTWLSKKFKDYVDWKLILDLINHGWHFTEEGKKLISLITQGMNNYRLSNNTTSEEDTSRADVKERALKLLSSPSNFEVQANGKILIKSLGTYLKGRGNVGVNVLNTKGEIVFKFNSIKDCALFFNVHTRTINRRLDKGSL
;
A
#
# COMPACT_ATOMS: atom_id res chain seq x y z
N MET A 1 -10.99 21.81 -7.85
CA MET A 1 -9.82 20.94 -7.55
C MET A 1 -10.02 19.61 -8.23
N GLU A 2 -9.43 19.46 -9.42
CA GLU A 2 -9.40 18.18 -10.13
C GLU A 2 -8.54 17.19 -9.35
N ARG A 3 -9.10 16.01 -9.08
CA ARG A 3 -8.38 14.93 -8.41
C ARG A 3 -7.49 14.26 -9.46
N ASN A 4 -6.22 14.64 -9.50
CA ASN A 4 -5.23 14.03 -10.38
C ASN A 4 -5.03 12.55 -9.99
N ASN A 5 -5.40 11.67 -10.93
CA ASN A 5 -5.11 10.24 -11.03
C ASN A 5 -5.56 9.31 -9.88
N THR A 6 -6.78 8.77 -10.00
CA THR A 6 -7.20 7.52 -9.33
C THR A 6 -6.95 6.28 -10.20
N ASN A 7 -5.96 6.31 -11.09
CA ASN A 7 -5.64 5.16 -11.93
C ASN A 7 -4.86 4.12 -11.12
N LEU A 8 -5.29 2.86 -11.17
CA LEU A 8 -4.64 1.72 -10.50
C LEU A 8 -3.17 1.58 -10.92
N VAL A 9 -2.90 1.88 -12.19
CA VAL A 9 -1.59 1.86 -12.82
C VAL A 9 -1.47 3.10 -13.69
N SER A 10 -0.36 3.82 -13.59
CA SER A 10 -0.06 4.97 -14.45
C SER A 10 1.14 4.67 -15.35
N LEU A 11 0.99 4.97 -16.64
CA LEU A 11 2.07 4.93 -17.62
C LEU A 11 2.57 6.36 -17.85
N ALA A 12 3.83 6.61 -17.54
CA ALA A 12 4.50 7.87 -17.85
C ALA A 12 5.46 7.65 -19.03
N THR A 13 5.31 8.43 -20.10
CA THR A 13 6.18 8.36 -21.28
C THR A 13 7.01 9.63 -21.40
N TYR A 14 8.31 9.47 -21.62
CA TYR A 14 9.27 10.55 -21.77
C TYR A 14 9.82 10.52 -23.20
N ASN A 15 9.46 11.55 -23.97
CA ASN A 15 9.98 11.73 -25.32
C ASN A 15 11.46 12.12 -25.27
N GLN A 16 12.21 11.74 -26.31
CA GLN A 16 13.58 12.17 -26.48
C GLN A 16 13.64 13.70 -26.55
N ALA A 17 14.43 14.32 -25.67
CA ALA A 17 14.72 15.75 -25.77
C ALA A 17 15.64 16.00 -26.97
N LYS A 18 15.38 17.04 -27.77
CA LYS A 18 16.26 17.43 -28.88
C LYS A 18 17.67 17.74 -28.34
N GLY A 19 18.70 17.10 -28.89
CA GLY A 19 20.10 17.44 -28.63
C GLY A 19 20.78 16.73 -27.45
N ARG A 20 20.17 15.69 -26.86
CA ARG A 20 20.82 14.80 -25.89
C ARG A 20 20.61 13.33 -26.26
N ASP A 21 21.58 12.46 -25.96
CA ASP A 21 21.55 11.00 -26.24
C ASP A 21 20.57 10.20 -25.35
N TYR A 22 19.49 10.81 -24.87
CA TYR A 22 18.49 10.09 -24.07
C TYR A 22 17.48 9.40 -24.99
N LYS A 23 17.41 8.08 -24.90
CA LYS A 23 16.41 7.27 -25.59
C LYS A 23 15.01 7.55 -25.02
N ALA A 24 13.98 7.41 -25.84
CA ALA A 24 12.60 7.42 -25.37
C ALA A 24 12.41 6.38 -24.25
N MET A 25 11.71 6.77 -23.19
CA MET A 25 11.50 5.93 -22.01
C MET A 25 10.01 5.87 -21.67
N ALA A 26 9.54 4.70 -21.24
CA ALA A 26 8.25 4.57 -20.59
C ALA A 26 8.46 4.00 -19.17
N GLN A 27 7.69 4.51 -18.21
CA GLN A 27 7.70 4.07 -16.83
C GLN A 27 6.29 3.64 -16.41
N LEU A 28 6.20 2.43 -15.86
CA LEU A 28 5.00 1.95 -15.19
C LEU A 28 5.09 2.29 -13.71
N VAL A 29 4.11 3.02 -13.19
CA VAL A 29 4.06 3.44 -11.77
C VAL A 29 2.76 2.97 -11.14
N ILE A 30 2.90 2.33 -9.98
CA ILE A 30 1.80 1.79 -9.19
C ILE A 30 1.94 2.34 -7.77
N THR A 31 0.94 3.09 -7.31
CA THR A 31 0.96 3.76 -5.99
C THR A 31 -0.19 3.32 -5.08
N GLN A 32 -1.21 2.67 -5.63
CA GLN A 32 -2.41 2.28 -4.91
C GLN A 32 -2.08 1.11 -3.96
N ARG A 33 -2.08 1.38 -2.65
CA ARG A 33 -1.62 0.44 -1.61
C ARG A 33 -2.38 -0.89 -1.63
N TYR A 34 -3.70 -0.85 -1.78
CA TYR A 34 -4.53 -2.05 -1.85
C TYR A 34 -4.15 -2.94 -3.06
N PHE A 35 -3.96 -2.35 -4.24
CA PHE A 35 -3.56 -3.07 -5.45
C PHE A 35 -2.16 -3.66 -5.31
N ILE A 36 -1.24 -2.91 -4.69
CA ILE A 36 0.09 -3.42 -4.37
C ILE A 36 -0.02 -4.65 -3.46
N SER A 37 -0.73 -4.55 -2.33
CA SER A 37 -0.83 -5.64 -1.35
C SER A 37 -1.57 -6.87 -1.87
N ASN A 38 -2.62 -6.70 -2.68
CA ASN A 38 -3.51 -7.81 -3.06
C ASN A 38 -3.26 -8.36 -4.46
N VAL A 39 -2.51 -7.65 -5.32
CA VAL A 39 -2.23 -8.08 -6.69
C VAL A 39 -0.74 -8.19 -6.95
N ILE A 40 0.02 -7.11 -6.69
CA ILE A 40 1.44 -7.08 -7.02
C ILE A 40 2.27 -8.00 -6.13
N ILE A 41 2.05 -7.98 -4.81
CA ILE A 41 2.75 -8.86 -3.88
C ILE A 41 2.48 -10.35 -4.21
N PRO A 42 1.23 -10.84 -4.34
CA PRO A 42 0.98 -12.23 -4.71
C PRO A 42 1.53 -12.63 -6.07
N PHE A 43 1.60 -11.70 -7.04
CA PHE A 43 2.24 -11.95 -8.32
C PHE A 43 3.75 -12.17 -8.14
N PHE A 44 4.44 -11.26 -7.43
CA PHE A 44 5.89 -11.35 -7.20
C PHE A 44 6.32 -12.48 -6.27
N ASP A 45 5.47 -12.88 -5.33
CA ASP A 45 5.71 -14.05 -4.46
C ASP A 45 5.76 -15.38 -5.25
N LYS A 46 5.11 -15.43 -6.42
CA LYS A 46 5.11 -16.62 -7.31
C LYS A 46 6.29 -16.65 -8.28
N LEU A 47 7.07 -15.58 -8.37
CA LEU A 47 8.21 -15.51 -9.29
C LEU A 47 9.48 -16.06 -8.66
N THR A 48 10.34 -16.64 -9.48
CA THR A 48 11.72 -16.97 -9.09
C THR A 48 12.62 -15.76 -9.31
N TRP A 49 13.24 -15.28 -8.24
CA TRP A 49 14.14 -14.13 -8.31
C TRP A 49 15.59 -14.58 -8.47
N LEU A 50 16.26 -14.13 -9.53
CA LEU A 50 17.65 -14.49 -9.82
C LEU A 50 18.67 -13.44 -9.35
N SER A 51 18.22 -12.27 -8.91
CA SER A 51 19.09 -11.14 -8.56
C SER A 51 18.98 -10.73 -7.10
N LYS A 52 19.93 -9.90 -6.64
CA LYS A 52 19.92 -9.30 -5.29
C LYS A 52 18.69 -8.42 -5.04
N LYS A 53 17.92 -8.05 -6.07
CA LYS A 53 16.65 -7.33 -5.94
C LYS A 53 15.62 -8.10 -5.11
N PHE A 54 15.74 -9.43 -5.01
CA PHE A 54 14.91 -10.21 -4.09
C PHE A 54 15.00 -9.70 -2.66
N LYS A 55 16.20 -9.34 -2.19
CA LYS A 55 16.39 -8.82 -0.83
C LYS A 55 15.70 -7.47 -0.66
N ASP A 56 15.77 -6.61 -1.68
CA ASP A 56 15.05 -5.33 -1.70
C ASP A 56 13.53 -5.54 -1.71
N TYR A 57 13.05 -6.52 -2.45
CA TYR A 57 11.63 -6.88 -2.48
C TYR A 57 11.13 -7.35 -1.10
N VAL A 58 11.88 -8.23 -0.43
CA VAL A 58 11.55 -8.72 0.91
C VAL A 58 11.52 -7.57 1.93
N ASP A 59 12.52 -6.70 1.89
CA ASP A 59 12.59 -5.55 2.80
C ASP A 59 11.46 -4.54 2.51
N TRP A 60 11.12 -4.32 1.24
CA TRP A 60 9.99 -3.48 0.82
C TRP A 60 8.64 -4.05 1.27
N LYS A 61 8.44 -5.36 1.13
CA LYS A 61 7.24 -6.07 1.61
C LYS A 61 7.09 -5.93 3.12
N LEU A 62 8.18 -6.08 3.87
CA LEU A 62 8.18 -5.89 5.33
C LEU A 62 7.76 -4.45 5.72
N ILE A 63 8.28 -3.43 5.02
CA ILE A 63 7.87 -2.03 5.24
C ILE A 63 6.38 -1.84 4.92
N LEU A 64 5.89 -2.43 3.81
CA LEU A 64 4.49 -2.36 3.43
C LEU A 64 3.59 -2.97 4.53
N ASP A 65 3.99 -4.10 5.11
CA ASP A 65 3.25 -4.73 6.21
C ASP A 65 3.21 -3.85 7.45
N LEU A 66 4.34 -3.24 7.85
CA LEU A 66 4.39 -2.26 8.95
C LEU A 66 3.45 -1.08 8.71
N ILE A 67 3.41 -0.59 7.47
CA ILE A 67 2.55 0.52 7.07
C ILE A 67 1.07 0.10 7.11
N ASN A 68 0.73 -1.08 6.61
CA ASN A 68 -0.61 -1.65 6.62
C ASN A 68 -1.14 -1.86 8.04
N HIS A 69 -0.27 -2.20 8.99
CA HIS A 69 -0.61 -2.35 10.40
C HIS A 69 -0.58 -1.03 11.19
N GLY A 70 -0.24 0.10 10.56
CA GLY A 70 -0.25 1.42 11.18
C GLY A 70 0.96 1.74 12.05
N TRP A 71 2.02 0.93 12.00
CA TRP A 71 3.22 1.13 12.84
C TRP A 71 4.02 2.38 12.46
N HIS A 72 3.90 2.87 11.24
CA HIS A 72 4.50 4.16 10.82
C HIS A 72 3.97 5.39 11.59
N PHE A 73 2.92 5.25 12.40
CA PHE A 73 2.44 6.29 13.31
C PHE A 73 3.13 6.27 14.69
N THR A 74 3.96 5.26 14.97
CA THR A 74 4.77 5.18 16.20
C THR A 74 6.22 5.56 15.92
N GLU A 75 6.93 6.11 16.90
CA GLU A 75 8.34 6.47 16.73
C GLU A 75 9.21 5.24 16.48
N GLU A 76 8.94 4.12 17.16
CA GLU A 76 9.63 2.86 16.91
C GLU A 76 9.41 2.36 15.47
N GLY A 77 8.17 2.38 14.98
CA GLY A 77 7.88 1.92 13.62
C GLY A 77 8.52 2.82 12.56
N LYS A 78 8.55 4.14 12.77
CA LYS A 78 9.29 5.06 11.88
C LYS A 78 10.80 4.78 11.88
N LYS A 79 11.39 4.58 13.06
CA LYS A 79 12.81 4.24 13.22
C LYS A 79 13.15 2.95 12.46
N LEU A 80 12.35 1.89 12.64
CA LEU A 80 12.54 0.63 11.94
C LEU A 80 12.39 0.77 10.43
N ILE A 81 11.37 1.48 9.92
CA ILE A 81 11.22 1.73 8.49
C ILE A 81 12.44 2.46 7.91
N SER A 82 12.96 3.46 8.63
CA SER A 82 14.17 4.19 8.23
C SER A 82 15.39 3.25 8.15
N LEU A 83 15.63 2.45 9.19
CA LEU A 83 16.74 1.50 9.25
C LEU A 83 16.65 0.44 8.12
N ILE A 84 15.46 -0.09 7.86
CA ILE A 84 15.26 -1.04 6.75
C ILE A 84 15.55 -0.35 5.41
N THR A 85 15.07 0.89 5.21
CA THR A 85 15.30 1.66 3.98
C THR A 85 16.78 1.92 3.71
N GLN A 86 17.57 2.18 4.77
CA GLN A 86 19.03 2.34 4.70
C GLN A 86 19.77 1.02 4.36
N GLY A 87 19.07 -0.12 4.37
CA GLY A 87 19.60 -1.42 3.93
C GLY A 87 19.22 -1.81 2.49
N MET A 88 18.48 -0.98 1.76
CA MET A 88 17.89 -1.32 0.46
C MET A 88 18.59 -0.63 -0.72
N ASN A 89 18.40 -1.20 -1.91
CA ASN A 89 18.85 -0.66 -3.20
C ASN A 89 20.35 -0.32 -3.20
N ASN A 90 20.71 0.92 -3.53
CA ASN A 90 22.10 1.36 -3.61
C ASN A 90 22.81 1.32 -2.25
N TYR A 91 22.07 1.45 -1.14
CA TYR A 91 22.63 1.39 0.22
C TYR A 91 22.96 -0.06 0.66
N ARG A 92 22.45 -1.08 -0.04
CA ARG A 92 22.69 -2.47 0.34
C ARG A 92 24.18 -2.86 0.23
N LEU A 93 24.89 -2.27 -0.72
CA LEU A 93 26.30 -2.51 -0.99
C LEU A 93 27.16 -1.29 -0.64
N SER A 94 26.59 -0.27 0.03
CA SER A 94 27.37 0.89 0.44
C SER A 94 28.24 0.53 1.64
N ASN A 95 29.50 0.94 1.57
CA ASN A 95 30.49 0.74 2.65
C ASN A 95 30.46 1.89 3.67
N ASN A 96 29.48 2.79 3.59
CA ASN A 96 29.41 3.95 4.45
C ASN A 96 28.78 3.53 5.79
N THR A 97 29.65 3.17 6.74
CA THR A 97 29.27 2.84 8.11
C THR A 97 28.83 4.13 8.79
N THR A 98 27.52 4.40 8.82
CA THR A 98 26.99 5.44 9.71
C THR A 98 27.23 4.99 11.14
N SER A 99 28.20 5.64 11.78
CA SER A 99 28.55 5.51 13.18
C SER A 99 27.33 5.76 14.08
N GLU A 100 27.22 4.94 15.13
CA GLU A 100 26.38 5.11 16.33
C GLU A 100 24.90 4.72 16.22
N GLU A 101 24.65 3.44 15.96
CA GLU A 101 23.64 2.60 16.64
C GLU A 101 23.67 1.24 15.90
N ASP A 102 24.71 0.46 16.19
CA ASP A 102 24.97 -0.84 15.54
C ASP A 102 24.00 -1.90 16.06
N THR A 103 22.72 -1.72 15.74
CA THR A 103 21.73 -2.76 15.85
C THR A 103 21.88 -3.61 14.59
N SER A 104 22.47 -4.80 14.74
CA SER A 104 22.58 -5.81 13.67
C SER A 104 21.32 -5.82 12.80
N ARG A 105 21.46 -5.86 11.46
CA ARG A 105 20.30 -5.92 10.56
C ARG A 105 19.36 -7.09 10.87
N ALA A 106 19.87 -8.17 11.45
CA ALA A 106 19.05 -9.28 11.92
C ALA A 106 18.12 -8.84 13.06
N ASP A 107 18.63 -8.06 14.01
CA ASP A 107 17.86 -7.49 15.12
C ASP A 107 16.78 -6.51 14.61
N VAL A 108 17.11 -5.66 13.63
CA VAL A 108 16.10 -4.74 13.03
C VAL A 108 14.91 -5.51 12.44
N LYS A 109 15.17 -6.61 11.74
CA LYS A 109 14.11 -7.46 11.17
C LYS A 109 13.30 -8.17 12.25
N GLU A 110 13.97 -8.72 13.26
CA GLU A 110 13.31 -9.38 14.37
C GLU A 110 12.38 -8.43 15.13
N ARG A 111 12.82 -7.20 15.40
CA ARG A 111 12.00 -6.16 16.02
C ARG A 111 10.80 -5.77 15.17
N ALA A 112 10.97 -5.64 13.86
CA ALA A 112 9.87 -5.39 12.95
C ALA A 112 8.84 -6.54 12.97
N LEU A 113 9.30 -7.79 12.97
CA LEU A 113 8.44 -8.97 13.08
C LEU A 113 7.73 -9.03 14.44
N LYS A 114 8.40 -8.64 15.52
CA LYS A 114 7.80 -8.52 16.85
C LYS A 114 6.66 -7.49 16.88
N LEU A 115 6.83 -6.33 16.24
CA LEU A 115 5.73 -5.37 16.08
C LEU A 115 4.58 -5.95 15.27
N LEU A 116 4.86 -6.68 14.19
CA LEU A 116 3.83 -7.31 13.37
C LEU A 116 3.10 -8.45 14.08
N SER A 117 3.73 -9.10 15.06
CA SER A 117 3.07 -10.10 15.92
C SER A 117 2.10 -9.47 16.93
N SER A 118 2.24 -8.17 17.21
CA SER A 118 1.32 -7.43 18.07
C SER A 118 0.06 -6.99 17.29
N PRO A 119 -1.08 -6.80 17.97
CA PRO A 119 -2.30 -6.33 17.31
C PRO A 119 -2.07 -5.00 16.59
N SER A 120 -2.55 -4.90 15.34
CA SER A 120 -2.40 -3.70 14.49
C SER A 120 -2.68 -2.41 15.25
N ASN A 121 -1.89 -1.36 14.99
CA ASN A 121 -2.13 -0.01 15.51
C ASN A 121 -3.42 0.63 14.97
N PHE A 122 -4.05 0.03 13.97
CA PHE A 122 -5.37 0.42 13.50
C PHE A 122 -6.48 -0.38 14.17
N GLU A 123 -7.57 0.30 14.45
CA GLU A 123 -8.80 -0.29 14.94
C GLU A 123 -9.98 0.19 14.09
N VAL A 124 -10.73 -0.75 13.51
CA VAL A 124 -11.91 -0.43 12.70
C VAL A 124 -13.12 -0.37 13.63
N GLN A 125 -13.72 0.81 13.75
CA GLN A 125 -14.92 0.99 14.56
C GLN A 125 -16.19 0.56 13.79
N ALA A 126 -17.29 0.35 14.51
CA ALA A 126 -18.57 -0.09 13.92
C ALA A 126 -19.12 0.85 12.82
N ASN A 127 -18.76 2.13 12.87
CA ASN A 127 -19.13 3.13 11.86
C ASN A 127 -18.20 3.15 10.63
N GLY A 128 -17.25 2.21 10.53
CA GLY A 128 -16.26 2.10 9.45
C GLY A 128 -15.09 3.09 9.54
N LYS A 129 -15.03 3.93 10.58
CA LYS A 129 -13.87 4.80 10.81
C LYS A 129 -12.72 4.00 11.38
N ILE A 130 -11.50 4.35 10.96
CA ILE A 130 -10.27 3.73 11.43
C ILE A 130 -9.65 4.63 12.49
N LEU A 131 -9.57 4.14 13.74
CA LEU A 131 -8.85 4.77 14.83
C LEU A 131 -7.38 4.36 14.79
N ILE A 132 -6.48 5.33 14.96
CA ILE A 132 -5.04 5.10 15.14
C ILE A 132 -4.78 5.05 16.65
N LYS A 133 -4.59 3.84 17.20
CA LYS A 133 -4.50 3.62 18.66
C LYS A 133 -3.40 4.46 19.30
N SER A 134 -2.22 4.49 18.69
CA SER A 134 -1.06 5.25 19.21
C SER A 134 -1.27 6.76 19.27
N LEU A 135 -2.14 7.31 18.44
CA LEU A 135 -2.37 8.76 18.35
C LEU A 135 -3.70 9.20 18.98
N GLY A 136 -4.60 8.26 19.29
CA GLY A 136 -5.97 8.58 19.74
C GLY A 136 -6.80 9.36 18.72
N THR A 137 -6.43 9.32 17.43
CA THR A 137 -7.09 10.09 16.37
C THR A 137 -7.56 9.19 15.23
N TYR A 138 -8.59 9.63 14.53
CA TYR A 138 -9.09 8.92 13.35
C TYR A 138 -8.21 9.22 12.13
N LEU A 139 -7.98 8.19 11.32
CA LEU A 139 -7.27 8.31 10.06
C LEU A 139 -7.98 9.33 9.15
N LYS A 140 -7.30 10.45 8.89
CA LYS A 140 -7.85 11.54 8.07
C LYS A 140 -7.73 11.17 6.59
N GLY A 141 -8.87 11.14 5.91
CA GLY A 141 -8.95 10.92 4.47
C GLY A 141 -10.32 10.36 4.08
N ARG A 142 -10.73 10.59 2.83
CA ARG A 142 -11.79 9.77 2.24
C ARG A 142 -11.16 8.43 1.89
N GLY A 143 -11.07 7.53 2.86
CA GLY A 143 -10.81 6.12 2.56
C GLY A 143 -11.79 5.67 1.47
N ASN A 144 -11.35 4.79 0.58
CA ASN A 144 -12.29 4.20 -0.35
C ASN A 144 -13.36 3.47 0.50
N VAL A 145 -14.64 3.82 0.28
CA VAL A 145 -15.74 3.16 0.96
C VAL A 145 -15.86 1.77 0.35
N GLY A 146 -15.62 0.75 1.16
CA GLY A 146 -15.87 -0.63 0.79
C GLY A 146 -17.36 -0.84 0.53
N VAL A 147 -17.67 -1.61 -0.50
CA VAL A 147 -19.02 -1.85 -0.99
C VAL A 147 -19.22 -3.34 -1.11
N ASN A 148 -20.12 -3.88 -0.30
CA ASN A 148 -20.57 -5.27 -0.42
C ASN A 148 -21.84 -5.29 -1.27
N VAL A 149 -21.92 -6.22 -2.21
CA VAL A 149 -23.10 -6.43 -3.04
C VAL A 149 -23.79 -7.71 -2.61
N LEU A 150 -25.08 -7.61 -2.32
CA LEU A 150 -25.90 -8.69 -1.80
C LEU A 150 -26.74 -9.32 -2.91
N ASN A 151 -27.02 -10.63 -2.81
CA ASN A 151 -28.02 -11.28 -3.65
C ASN A 151 -29.44 -11.04 -3.10
N THR A 152 -30.45 -11.55 -3.82
CA THR A 152 -31.86 -11.49 -3.41
C THR A 152 -32.16 -12.22 -2.09
N LYS A 153 -31.25 -13.06 -1.61
CA LYS A 153 -31.32 -13.78 -0.33
C LYS A 153 -30.54 -13.10 0.80
N GLY A 154 -29.87 -11.96 0.54
CA GLY A 154 -29.06 -11.24 1.52
C GLY A 154 -27.63 -11.76 1.72
N GLU A 155 -27.15 -12.65 0.85
CA GLU A 155 -25.77 -13.18 0.92
C GLU A 155 -24.82 -12.28 0.12
N ILE A 156 -23.59 -12.10 0.63
CA ILE A 156 -22.56 -11.28 -0.04
C ILE A 156 -22.04 -12.01 -1.28
N VAL A 157 -22.31 -11.45 -2.46
CA VAL A 157 -21.84 -11.96 -3.75
C VAL A 157 -20.50 -11.34 -4.15
N PHE A 158 -20.37 -10.03 -3.98
CA PHE A 158 -19.15 -9.29 -4.33
C PHE A 158 -18.73 -8.36 -3.22
N LYS A 159 -17.41 -8.21 -3.04
CA LYS A 159 -16.80 -7.23 -2.13
C LYS A 159 -15.88 -6.33 -2.93
N PHE A 160 -16.18 -5.04 -2.94
CA PHE A 160 -15.36 -4.00 -3.54
C PHE A 160 -14.78 -3.12 -2.45
N ASN A 161 -13.59 -2.57 -2.68
CA ASN A 161 -12.94 -1.68 -1.69
C ASN A 161 -13.28 -0.21 -1.95
N SER A 162 -13.91 0.09 -3.09
CA SER A 162 -14.35 1.42 -3.48
C SER A 162 -15.68 1.36 -4.21
N ILE A 163 -16.51 2.37 -3.98
CA ILE A 163 -17.67 2.70 -4.82
C ILE A 163 -17.30 2.77 -6.31
N LYS A 164 -16.10 3.26 -6.63
CA LYS A 164 -15.62 3.35 -8.01
C LYS A 164 -15.38 1.98 -8.63
N ASP A 165 -14.75 1.07 -7.91
CA ASP A 165 -14.46 -0.28 -8.41
C ASP A 165 -15.75 -1.06 -8.63
N CYS A 166 -16.70 -0.93 -7.71
CA CYS A 166 -18.06 -1.47 -7.86
C CYS A 166 -18.73 -0.90 -9.12
N ALA A 167 -18.71 0.43 -9.28
CA ALA A 167 -19.29 1.09 -10.43
C ALA A 167 -18.68 0.63 -11.76
N LEU A 168 -17.35 0.47 -11.81
CA LEU A 168 -16.63 -0.01 -12.99
C LEU A 168 -17.00 -1.46 -13.32
N PHE A 169 -17.05 -2.35 -12.32
CA PHE A 169 -17.38 -3.76 -12.50
C PHE A 169 -18.79 -3.96 -13.08
N PHE A 170 -19.77 -3.22 -12.59
CA PHE A 170 -21.14 -3.26 -13.12
C PHE A 170 -21.37 -2.36 -14.33
N ASN A 171 -20.33 -1.67 -14.82
CA ASN A 171 -20.41 -0.69 -15.89
C ASN A 171 -21.52 0.37 -15.68
N VAL A 172 -21.62 0.88 -14.45
CA VAL A 172 -22.58 1.92 -14.06
C VAL A 172 -21.87 3.16 -13.53
N HIS A 173 -22.57 4.30 -13.52
CA HIS A 173 -22.03 5.52 -12.93
C HIS A 173 -21.93 5.41 -11.40
N THR A 174 -20.90 5.98 -10.78
CA THR A 174 -20.70 5.99 -9.31
C THR A 174 -21.90 6.54 -8.53
N ARG A 175 -22.61 7.53 -9.10
CA ARG A 175 -23.88 8.07 -8.56
C ARG A 175 -24.95 6.99 -8.36
N THR A 176 -25.00 5.99 -9.24
CA THR A 176 -25.95 4.88 -9.13
C THR A 176 -25.65 4.02 -7.91
N ILE A 177 -24.37 3.72 -7.66
CA ILE A 177 -23.93 2.97 -6.49
C ILE A 177 -24.22 3.75 -5.21
N ASN A 178 -23.86 5.05 -5.15
CA ASN A 178 -24.17 5.90 -4.00
C ASN A 178 -25.67 5.94 -3.69
N ARG A 179 -26.51 6.15 -4.71
CA ARG A 179 -27.97 6.17 -4.53
C ARG A 179 -28.52 4.84 -4.00
N ARG A 180 -27.92 3.71 -4.39
CA ARG A 180 -28.35 2.39 -3.90
C ARG A 180 -27.87 2.13 -2.48
N LEU A 181 -26.68 2.61 -2.12
CA LEU A 181 -26.17 2.61 -0.74
C LEU A 181 -27.06 3.43 0.18
N ASP A 182 -27.45 4.64 -0.24
CA ASP A 182 -28.35 5.52 0.54
C ASP A 182 -29.74 4.88 0.77
N LYS A 183 -30.17 4.01 -0.16
CA LYS A 183 -31.43 3.27 -0.09
C LYS A 183 -31.32 1.90 0.61
N GLY A 184 -30.12 1.48 1.03
CA GLY A 184 -29.88 0.16 1.62
C GLY A 184 -30.16 -1.01 0.65
N SER A 185 -30.05 -0.78 -0.65
CA SER A 185 -30.49 -1.70 -1.73
C SER A 185 -29.35 -2.31 -2.54
N LEU A 186 -28.16 -2.41 -1.93
CA LEU A 186 -26.95 -2.85 -2.61
C LEU A 186 -26.49 -4.24 -2.13
#